data_AF-A0A444YQ06-F1
#
_entry.id   AF-A0A444YQ06-F1
#
_cell.length_a   1.000
_cell.length_b   1.000
_cell.length_c   1.000
_cell.angle_alpha   90.00
_cell.angle_beta   90.00
_cell.angle_gamma   90.00
#
_symmetry.space_group_name_H-M   'P 1'
#
loop_
_entity.id
_entity.type
_entity.pdbx_description
1 polymer ?
#
loop_
_entity_poly.entity_id
_entity_poly.type
_entity_poly.pdbx_seq_one_letter_code
_entity_poly.pdbx_strand_id
1 'polypeptide(L)'
;MAPSTMPSVGEDVVEELTKSMQKIGLDMRVSALVNDTIGTLAGGRFYNQDVIAAVILGTGTNAAYVERANAIPKWHGPLPKSGDMVINMEWVNFRSSHLPLTEYDVALDAESLNPGEQIFDKLISGMYFGDIVRRALLKMVEEADFFGDTVPPKLRVPFILSCAASLAVRFANHGHPTMVVSTDPAHSLNDSFAQINPDKSMEEFRAASQKLGDGVGVKSLMQSTRLEMIADQGNNED
;
A
#
# COMPACT_ATOMS: atom_id res chain seq x y z
N MET A 1 -14.81 -27.43 14.27
CA MET A 1 -14.67 -26.45 13.17
C MET A 1 -15.14 -25.11 13.71
N ALA A 2 -14.23 -24.17 13.94
CA ALA A 2 -14.62 -22.79 14.20
C ALA A 2 -15.03 -22.16 12.85
N PRO A 3 -16.12 -21.38 12.79
CA PRO A 3 -16.49 -20.71 11.55
C PRO A 3 -15.40 -19.69 11.20
N SER A 4 -14.92 -19.73 9.96
CA SER A 4 -14.11 -18.66 9.40
C SER A 4 -14.96 -17.40 9.36
N THR A 5 -14.72 -16.46 10.27
CA THR A 5 -15.29 -15.13 10.21
C THR A 5 -14.61 -14.39 9.07
N MET A 6 -15.22 -14.41 7.89
CA MET A 6 -14.96 -13.37 6.90
C MET A 6 -15.33 -12.02 7.57
N PRO A 7 -14.49 -10.98 7.49
CA PRO A 7 -14.87 -9.68 8.03
C PRO A 7 -16.16 -9.23 7.35
N SER A 8 -17.17 -8.92 8.16
CA SER A 8 -18.50 -8.54 7.73
C SER A 8 -18.45 -7.16 7.09
N VAL A 9 -18.96 -7.04 5.86
CA VAL A 9 -19.09 -5.75 5.19
C VAL A 9 -19.97 -4.82 6.05
N GLY A 10 -19.44 -3.67 6.45
CA GLY A 10 -20.17 -2.66 7.22
C GLY A 10 -20.00 -2.72 8.74
N GLU A 11 -19.18 -3.64 9.28
CA GLU A 11 -18.86 -3.69 10.71
C GLU A 11 -17.58 -2.93 11.05
N ASP A 12 -17.48 -2.47 12.31
CA ASP A 12 -16.28 -1.85 12.84
C ASP A 12 -15.22 -2.92 13.16
N VAL A 13 -14.20 -2.99 12.31
CA VAL A 13 -13.08 -3.93 12.45
C VAL A 13 -12.28 -3.72 13.74
N VAL A 14 -12.27 -2.51 14.32
CA VAL A 14 -11.61 -2.23 15.59
C VAL A 14 -12.36 -2.88 16.74
N GLU A 15 -13.70 -2.82 16.70
CA GLU A 15 -14.55 -3.43 17.70
C GLU A 15 -14.46 -4.96 17.66
N GLU A 16 -14.48 -5.56 16.47
CA GLU A 16 -14.33 -7.00 16.28
C GLU A 16 -12.95 -7.53 16.73
N LEU A 17 -11.88 -6.79 16.42
CA LEU A 17 -10.54 -7.11 16.91
C LEU A 17 -10.49 -7.01 18.44
N THR A 18 -11.10 -5.96 19.02
CA THR A 18 -11.15 -5.76 20.47
C THR A 18 -11.90 -6.88 21.18
N LYS A 19 -13.07 -7.28 20.68
CA LYS A 19 -13.83 -8.44 21.19
C LYS A 19 -12.98 -9.72 21.12
N SER A 20 -12.22 -9.90 20.04
CA SER A 20 -11.36 -11.07 19.86
C SER A 20 -10.18 -11.09 20.84
N MET A 21 -9.55 -9.94 21.12
CA MET A 21 -8.50 -9.82 22.14
C MET A 21 -9.03 -10.08 23.55
N GLN A 22 -10.22 -9.56 23.88
CA GLN A 22 -10.87 -9.80 25.17
C GLN A 22 -11.18 -11.28 25.40
N LYS A 23 -11.68 -11.98 24.37
CA LYS A 23 -11.99 -13.42 24.44
C LYS A 23 -10.79 -14.28 24.84
N ILE A 24 -9.58 -13.88 24.45
CA ILE A 24 -8.35 -14.60 24.79
C ILE A 24 -7.64 -14.03 26.04
N GLY A 25 -8.24 -13.04 26.71
CA GLY A 25 -7.66 -12.38 27.87
C GLY A 25 -6.38 -11.57 27.55
N LEU A 26 -6.24 -11.09 26.31
CA LEU A 26 -5.10 -10.27 25.91
C LEU A 26 -5.30 -8.82 26.36
N ASP A 27 -4.49 -8.37 27.32
CA ASP A 27 -4.46 -6.98 27.81
C ASP A 27 -3.78 -6.06 26.79
N MET A 28 -4.50 -5.72 25.72
CA MET A 28 -4.03 -4.85 24.66
C MET A 28 -5.17 -3.94 24.18
N ARG A 29 -4.84 -2.68 23.85
CA ARG A 29 -5.79 -1.69 23.35
C ARG A 29 -5.47 -1.29 21.92
N VAL A 30 -6.45 -1.38 21.02
CA VAL A 30 -6.38 -0.73 19.71
C VAL A 30 -6.48 0.78 19.91
N SER A 31 -5.39 1.50 19.64
CA SER A 31 -5.33 2.95 19.86
C SER A 31 -5.60 3.76 18.60
N ALA A 32 -5.36 3.16 17.43
CA ALA A 32 -5.68 3.75 16.13
C ALA A 32 -5.82 2.65 15.07
N LEU A 33 -6.68 2.93 14.08
CA LEU A 33 -6.70 2.26 12.79
C LEU A 33 -5.97 3.15 11.79
N VAL A 34 -4.98 2.62 11.09
CA VAL A 34 -4.03 3.42 10.32
C VAL A 34 -3.90 2.89 8.89
N ASN A 35 -4.00 3.79 7.91
CA ASN A 35 -3.61 3.50 6.53
C ASN A 35 -2.07 3.44 6.41
N ASP A 36 -1.55 2.51 5.61
CA ASP A 36 -0.12 2.27 5.41
C ASP A 36 0.68 3.52 5.00
N THR A 37 0.12 4.37 4.14
CA THR A 37 0.75 5.60 3.65
C THR A 37 0.77 6.67 4.75
N ILE A 38 -0.28 6.75 5.58
CA ILE A 38 -0.27 7.57 6.81
C ILE A 38 0.80 7.06 7.78
N GLY A 39 0.91 5.74 7.96
CA GLY A 39 1.95 5.13 8.79
C GLY A 39 3.36 5.47 8.32
N THR A 40 3.57 5.47 7.00
CA THR A 40 4.84 5.88 6.36
C THR A 40 5.16 7.35 6.66
N LEU A 41 4.17 8.24 6.53
CA LEU A 41 4.30 9.66 6.88
C LEU A 41 4.64 9.84 8.36
N ALA A 42 3.94 9.13 9.23
CA ALA A 42 4.14 9.19 10.68
C ALA A 42 5.54 8.74 11.09
N GLY A 43 5.99 7.61 10.53
CA GLY A 43 7.34 7.09 10.76
C GLY A 43 8.42 8.07 10.27
N GLY A 44 8.24 8.67 9.09
CA GLY A 44 9.16 9.70 8.58
C GLY A 44 9.21 10.93 9.48
N ARG A 45 8.05 11.44 9.90
CA ARG A 45 7.93 12.65 10.72
C ARG A 45 8.42 12.46 12.16
N PHE A 46 8.40 11.22 12.66
CA PHE A 46 9.02 10.87 13.95
C PHE A 46 10.52 11.16 13.96
N TYR A 47 11.24 10.85 12.88
CA TYR A 47 12.68 11.10 12.77
C TYR A 47 13.03 12.50 12.24
N ASN A 48 12.18 13.06 11.38
CA ASN A 48 12.41 14.38 10.79
C ASN A 48 11.10 15.18 10.67
N GLN A 49 10.98 16.25 11.46
CA GLN A 49 9.79 17.10 11.50
C GLN A 49 9.53 17.87 10.19
N ASP A 50 10.51 17.96 9.28
CA ASP A 50 10.35 18.59 7.97
C ASP A 50 9.65 17.70 6.94
N VAL A 51 9.39 16.42 7.27
CA VAL A 51 8.63 15.51 6.40
C VAL A 51 7.18 15.96 6.31
N ILE A 52 6.76 16.42 5.13
CA ILE A 52 5.39 16.91 4.87
C ILE A 52 4.53 15.94 4.05
N ALA A 53 5.13 14.95 3.39
CA ALA A 53 4.45 14.01 2.53
C ALA A 53 5.14 12.64 2.53
N ALA A 54 4.35 11.61 2.27
CA ALA A 54 4.79 10.24 2.04
C ALA A 54 4.14 9.71 0.78
N VAL A 55 4.88 8.90 0.04
CA VAL A 55 4.42 8.29 -1.21
C VAL A 55 4.78 6.82 -1.20
N ILE A 56 3.80 5.97 -1.52
CA ILE A 56 4.00 4.55 -1.79
C ILE A 56 4.09 4.37 -3.30
N LEU A 57 5.20 3.78 -3.75
CA LEU A 57 5.43 3.33 -5.12
C LEU A 57 5.86 1.86 -5.07
N GLY A 58 4.88 0.96 -5.13
CA GLY A 58 5.08 -0.48 -5.06
C GLY A 58 4.16 -1.18 -6.04
N THR A 59 3.58 -2.32 -5.63
CA THR A 59 2.55 -3.00 -6.42
C THR A 59 1.37 -2.07 -6.72
N GLY A 60 0.91 -1.32 -5.71
CA GLY A 60 0.02 -0.17 -5.87
C GLY A 60 0.75 1.15 -5.63
N THR A 61 0.00 2.25 -5.70
CA THR A 61 0.52 3.58 -5.37
C THR A 61 -0.46 4.37 -4.50
N ASN A 62 0.07 5.17 -3.57
CA ASN A 62 -0.74 6.15 -2.83
C ASN A 62 0.14 7.31 -2.33
N ALA A 63 -0.48 8.39 -1.89
CA ALA A 63 0.20 9.49 -1.21
C ALA A 63 -0.61 9.98 0.00
N ALA A 64 0.12 10.41 1.03
CA ALA A 64 -0.42 11.14 2.15
C ALA A 64 0.43 12.37 2.43
N TYR A 65 -0.19 13.44 2.91
CA TYR A 65 0.52 14.68 3.24
C TYR A 65 -0.11 15.41 4.42
N VAL A 66 0.63 16.37 4.97
CA VAL A 66 0.17 17.27 6.04
C VAL A 66 -0.42 18.53 5.41
N GLU A 67 -1.72 18.74 5.60
CA GLU A 67 -2.44 19.95 5.21
C GLU A 67 -2.75 20.80 6.45
N ARG A 68 -2.96 22.11 6.26
CA ARG A 68 -3.51 22.96 7.30
C ARG A 68 -4.99 22.62 7.50
N ALA A 69 -5.37 22.28 8.72
CA ALA A 69 -6.72 21.82 9.03
C ALA A 69 -7.80 22.85 8.64
N ASN A 70 -7.49 24.15 8.72
CA ASN A 70 -8.38 25.24 8.32
C ASN A 70 -8.49 25.45 6.80
N ALA A 71 -7.66 24.77 6.00
CA ALA A 71 -7.69 24.82 4.54
C ALA A 71 -8.48 23.67 3.90
N ILE A 72 -9.23 22.90 4.71
CA ILE A 72 -10.04 21.76 4.26
C ILE A 72 -11.54 22.13 4.37
N PRO A 73 -12.19 22.68 3.32
CA PRO A 73 -13.57 23.17 3.43
C PRO A 73 -14.61 22.09 3.76
N LYS A 74 -14.32 20.83 3.44
CA LYS A 74 -15.21 19.70 3.74
C LYS A 74 -15.18 19.26 5.21
N TRP A 75 -14.16 19.67 5.97
CA TRP A 75 -13.98 19.26 7.36
C TRP A 75 -14.72 20.22 8.30
N HIS A 76 -15.66 19.66 9.07
CA HIS A 76 -16.46 20.42 10.05
C HIS A 76 -16.29 19.90 11.48
N GLY A 77 -15.40 18.92 11.68
CA GLY A 77 -15.12 18.32 12.99
C GLY A 77 -14.12 19.13 13.81
N PRO A 78 -13.76 18.64 15.02
CA PRO A 78 -12.77 19.29 15.86
C PRO A 78 -11.44 19.40 15.13
N LEU A 79 -10.75 20.52 15.33
CA LEU A 79 -9.43 20.75 14.75
C LEU A 79 -8.35 20.11 15.64
N PRO A 80 -7.31 19.50 15.03
CA PRO A 80 -6.12 19.07 15.76
C PRO A 80 -5.45 20.24 16.47
N LYS A 81 -4.86 20.01 17.65
CA LYS A 81 -4.21 21.10 18.41
C LYS A 81 -3.02 21.73 17.67
N SER A 82 -2.35 20.96 16.82
CA SER A 82 -1.25 21.43 15.97
C SER A 82 -1.73 22.38 14.87
N GLY A 83 -3.01 22.33 14.49
CA GLY A 83 -3.52 22.94 13.26
C GLY A 83 -3.16 22.15 11.99
N ASP A 84 -2.41 21.07 12.13
CA ASP A 84 -2.00 20.18 11.04
C ASP A 84 -2.95 18.99 10.94
N MET A 85 -3.43 18.67 9.74
CA MET A 85 -4.24 17.51 9.46
C MET A 85 -3.61 16.63 8.39
N VAL A 86 -3.50 15.32 8.66
CA VAL A 86 -3.06 14.35 7.67
C VAL A 86 -4.18 14.06 6.68
N ILE A 87 -3.85 14.17 5.39
CA ILE A 87 -4.71 13.76 4.29
C ILE A 87 -4.14 12.48 3.70
N ASN A 88 -4.90 11.39 3.77
CA ASN A 88 -4.73 10.28 2.84
C ASN A 88 -5.43 10.64 1.53
N MET A 89 -4.67 10.70 0.44
CA MET A 89 -5.21 11.17 -0.83
C MET A 89 -5.99 10.09 -1.58
N GLU A 90 -5.68 8.81 -1.36
CA GLU A 90 -6.17 7.69 -2.18
C GLU A 90 -6.09 8.04 -3.67
N TRP A 91 -4.93 8.53 -4.10
CA TRP A 91 -4.78 9.22 -5.39
C TRP A 91 -4.86 8.29 -6.61
N VAL A 92 -5.07 7.00 -6.40
CA VAL A 92 -5.14 5.95 -7.42
C VAL A 92 -6.14 6.28 -8.51
N ASN A 93 -7.22 6.96 -8.14
CA ASN A 93 -8.29 7.34 -9.05
C ASN A 93 -8.13 8.74 -9.68
N PHE A 94 -6.96 9.38 -9.49
CA PHE A 94 -6.67 10.64 -10.16
C PHE A 94 -6.76 10.48 -11.68
N ARG A 95 -7.46 11.41 -12.34
CA ARG A 95 -7.64 11.41 -13.79
C ARG A 95 -7.61 12.84 -14.31
N SER A 96 -6.91 13.04 -15.43
CA SER A 96 -6.82 14.32 -16.11
C SER A 96 -6.61 14.08 -17.60
N SER A 97 -7.10 14.99 -18.45
CA SER A 97 -6.80 15.00 -19.89
C SER A 97 -5.32 15.23 -20.19
N HIS A 98 -4.54 15.66 -19.18
CA HIS A 98 -3.10 15.88 -19.28
C HIS A 98 -2.28 14.62 -18.97
N LEU A 99 -2.92 13.52 -18.54
CA LEU A 99 -2.20 12.25 -18.39
C LEU A 99 -1.82 11.72 -19.78
N PRO A 100 -0.55 11.38 -20.02
CA PRO A 100 -0.07 10.95 -21.34
C PRO A 100 -0.42 9.47 -21.60
N LEU A 101 -1.71 9.17 -21.72
CA LEU A 101 -2.19 7.82 -21.95
C LEU A 101 -1.85 7.37 -23.38
N THR A 102 -1.23 6.20 -23.49
CA THR A 102 -0.98 5.49 -24.74
C THR A 102 -2.12 4.54 -25.08
N GLU A 103 -2.12 3.98 -26.28
CA GLU A 103 -3.05 2.92 -26.66
C GLU A 103 -2.94 1.67 -25.75
N TYR A 104 -1.76 1.41 -25.19
CA TYR A 104 -1.53 0.28 -24.29
C TYR A 104 -2.22 0.49 -22.93
N ASP A 105 -2.18 1.73 -22.42
CA ASP A 105 -2.85 2.10 -21.17
C ASP A 105 -4.37 2.01 -21.33
N VAL A 106 -4.90 2.48 -22.47
CA VAL A 106 -6.33 2.40 -22.79
C VAL A 106 -6.79 0.95 -22.92
N ALA A 107 -6.02 0.10 -23.61
CA ALA A 107 -6.36 -1.33 -23.73
C ALA A 107 -6.28 -2.05 -22.38
N LEU A 108 -5.26 -1.75 -21.57
CA LEU A 108 -5.12 -2.30 -20.22
C LEU A 108 -6.30 -1.93 -19.34
N ASP A 109 -6.73 -0.66 -19.36
CA ASP A 109 -7.89 -0.20 -18.58
C ASP A 109 -9.17 -0.90 -19.03
N ALA A 110 -9.41 -1.00 -20.34
CA ALA A 110 -10.60 -1.64 -20.90
C ALA A 110 -10.73 -3.13 -20.54
N GLU A 111 -9.61 -3.84 -20.39
CA GLU A 111 -9.56 -5.26 -20.02
C GLU A 111 -9.46 -5.49 -18.51
N SER A 112 -9.35 -4.43 -17.70
CA SER A 112 -9.24 -4.55 -16.25
C SER A 112 -10.57 -4.90 -15.58
N LEU A 113 -10.51 -5.31 -14.31
CA LEU A 113 -11.72 -5.58 -13.50
C LEU A 113 -12.55 -4.32 -13.23
N ASN A 114 -11.94 -3.14 -13.35
CA ASN A 114 -12.53 -1.85 -13.04
C ASN A 114 -12.25 -0.80 -14.13
N PRO A 115 -12.79 -0.96 -15.35
CA PRO A 115 -12.53 -0.03 -16.45
C PRO A 115 -12.97 1.40 -16.11
N GLY A 116 -12.12 2.38 -16.44
CA GLY A 116 -12.36 3.80 -16.17
C GLY A 116 -12.00 4.25 -14.75
N GLU A 117 -11.66 3.33 -13.86
CA GLU A 117 -11.23 3.58 -12.48
C GLU A 117 -9.74 3.29 -12.28
N GLN A 118 -9.18 3.86 -11.22
CA GLN A 118 -7.78 3.68 -10.82
C GLN A 118 -6.78 3.99 -11.95
N ILE A 119 -7.10 4.99 -12.77
CA ILE A 119 -6.32 5.34 -13.96
C ILE A 119 -4.88 5.73 -13.58
N PHE A 120 -4.69 6.44 -12.47
CA PHE A 120 -3.36 6.82 -12.04
C PHE A 120 -2.55 5.63 -11.55
N ASP A 121 -3.17 4.71 -10.81
CA ASP A 121 -2.53 3.46 -10.38
C ASP A 121 -2.11 2.60 -11.57
N LYS A 122 -3.02 2.39 -12.52
CA LYS A 122 -2.76 1.67 -13.78
C LYS A 122 -1.61 2.26 -14.59
N LEU A 123 -1.39 3.56 -14.47
CA LEU A 123 -0.35 4.27 -15.20
C LEU A 123 1.03 4.17 -14.54
N ILE A 124 1.13 4.16 -13.21
CA ILE A 124 2.43 4.34 -12.51
C ILE A 124 2.83 3.20 -11.58
N SER A 125 1.91 2.32 -11.18
CA SER A 125 2.25 1.30 -10.18
C SER A 125 2.91 0.06 -10.79
N GLY A 126 3.66 -0.64 -9.94
CA GLY A 126 4.45 -1.80 -10.33
C GLY A 126 3.60 -2.97 -10.83
N MET A 127 2.32 -3.05 -10.42
CA MET A 127 1.39 -4.08 -10.89
C MET A 127 1.17 -4.02 -12.41
N TYR A 128 1.02 -2.82 -12.96
CA TYR A 128 0.60 -2.63 -14.36
C TYR A 128 1.76 -2.33 -15.30
N PHE A 129 2.87 -1.79 -14.78
CA PHE A 129 4.03 -1.41 -15.59
C PHE A 129 4.53 -2.56 -16.48
N GLY A 130 4.51 -3.79 -15.94
CA GLY A 130 4.92 -4.96 -16.70
C GLY A 130 3.93 -5.38 -17.78
N ASP A 131 2.64 -5.22 -17.56
CA ASP A 131 1.62 -5.54 -18.56
C ASP A 131 1.60 -4.50 -19.70
N ILE A 132 1.91 -3.23 -19.43
CA ILE A 132 2.12 -2.22 -20.48
C ILE A 132 3.26 -2.61 -21.41
N VAL A 133 4.42 -3.01 -20.85
CA VAL A 133 5.56 -3.48 -21.66
C VAL A 133 5.21 -4.75 -22.42
N ARG A 134 4.48 -5.69 -21.81
CA ARG A 134 3.99 -6.90 -22.48
C ARG A 134 3.12 -6.56 -23.69
N ARG A 135 2.20 -5.60 -23.58
CA ARG A 135 1.32 -5.15 -24.67
C ARG A 135 2.11 -4.51 -25.81
N ALA A 136 3.08 -3.65 -25.49
CA ALA A 136 3.97 -3.07 -26.48
C ALA A 136 4.78 -4.13 -27.24
N LEU A 137 5.38 -5.09 -26.51
CA LEU A 137 6.11 -6.20 -27.13
C LEU A 137 5.20 -7.07 -27.98
N LEU A 138 3.99 -7.38 -27.52
CA LEU A 138 3.04 -8.18 -28.28
C LEU A 138 2.71 -7.52 -29.62
N LYS A 139 2.45 -6.20 -29.62
CA LYS A 139 2.22 -5.42 -30.83
C LYS A 139 3.43 -5.45 -31.77
N MET A 140 4.65 -5.26 -31.26
CA MET A 140 5.87 -5.32 -32.08
C MET A 140 6.07 -6.68 -32.75
N VAL A 141 5.72 -7.78 -32.08
CA VAL A 141 5.85 -9.12 -32.67
C VAL A 141 4.78 -9.37 -33.72
N GLU A 142 3.56 -8.87 -33.49
CA GLU A 142 2.45 -9.04 -34.44
C GLU A 142 2.58 -8.14 -35.69
N GLU A 143 3.25 -6.99 -35.58
CA GLU A 143 3.37 -6.01 -36.67
C GLU A 143 4.74 -5.98 -37.37
N ALA A 144 5.80 -6.46 -36.71
CA ALA A 144 7.17 -6.28 -37.19
C ALA A 144 8.07 -7.52 -37.03
N ASP A 145 7.49 -8.71 -36.81
CA ASP A 145 8.21 -9.98 -36.65
C ASP A 145 9.38 -9.89 -35.65
N PHE A 146 9.21 -9.13 -34.56
CA PHE A 146 10.29 -8.76 -33.63
C PHE A 146 10.99 -9.97 -32.99
N PHE A 147 10.28 -11.09 -32.79
CA PHE A 147 10.84 -12.36 -32.33
C PHE A 147 10.83 -13.46 -33.42
N GLY A 148 10.76 -13.05 -34.70
CA GLY A 148 10.51 -13.92 -35.85
C GLY A 148 9.03 -14.21 -36.07
N ASP A 149 8.75 -15.18 -36.93
CA ASP A 149 7.42 -15.45 -37.50
C ASP A 149 6.35 -15.94 -36.50
N THR A 150 6.71 -16.17 -35.23
CA THR A 150 5.80 -16.73 -34.23
C THR A 150 5.80 -15.94 -32.93
N VAL A 151 4.60 -15.53 -32.51
CA VAL A 151 4.38 -14.90 -31.21
C VAL A 151 4.65 -15.91 -30.09
N PRO A 152 5.57 -15.63 -29.15
CA PRO A 152 5.77 -16.50 -27.99
C PRO A 152 4.47 -16.64 -27.19
N PRO A 153 3.93 -17.86 -26.97
CA PRO A 153 2.61 -18.04 -26.34
C PRO A 153 2.51 -17.38 -24.95
N LYS A 154 3.61 -17.33 -24.20
CA LYS A 154 3.67 -16.67 -22.89
C LYS A 154 3.41 -15.18 -22.97
N LEU A 155 3.77 -14.51 -24.06
CA LEU A 155 3.59 -13.06 -24.22
C LEU A 155 2.10 -12.66 -24.34
N ARG A 156 1.22 -13.63 -24.63
CA ARG A 156 -0.23 -13.45 -24.65
C ARG A 156 -0.89 -13.54 -23.27
N VAL A 157 -0.16 -13.98 -22.24
CA VAL A 157 -0.69 -14.13 -20.88
C VAL A 157 -0.61 -12.76 -20.16
N PRO A 158 -1.74 -12.15 -19.76
CA PRO A 158 -1.72 -10.90 -19.00
C PRO A 158 -0.88 -11.00 -17.72
N PHE A 159 -0.18 -9.93 -17.36
CA PHE A 159 0.63 -9.81 -16.14
C PHE A 159 1.78 -10.83 -16.00
N ILE A 160 2.16 -11.53 -17.08
CA ILE A 160 3.30 -12.47 -17.06
C ILE A 160 4.66 -11.76 -16.88
N LEU A 161 4.75 -10.49 -17.31
CA LEU A 161 5.94 -9.66 -17.11
C LEU A 161 5.74 -8.81 -15.86
N SER A 162 6.68 -8.88 -14.92
CA SER A 162 6.73 -7.99 -13.77
C SER A 162 7.40 -6.66 -14.12
N CYS A 163 7.28 -5.66 -13.22
CA CYS A 163 8.05 -4.42 -13.32
C CYS A 163 9.57 -4.69 -13.41
N ALA A 164 10.10 -5.61 -12.60
CA ALA A 164 11.51 -6.00 -12.64
C ALA A 164 11.90 -6.64 -13.98
N ALA A 165 11.07 -7.52 -14.54
CA ALA A 165 11.31 -8.11 -15.86
C ALA A 165 11.29 -7.04 -16.97
N SER A 166 10.42 -6.04 -16.84
CA SER A 166 10.29 -4.95 -17.82
C SER A 166 11.48 -4.00 -17.79
N LEU A 167 11.97 -3.67 -16.60
CA LEU A 167 13.20 -2.89 -16.43
C LEU A 167 14.40 -3.64 -17.01
N ALA A 168 14.43 -4.97 -16.82
CA ALA A 168 15.48 -5.80 -17.37
C ALA A 168 15.50 -5.84 -18.90
N VAL A 169 14.34 -5.99 -19.54
CA VAL A 169 14.23 -5.88 -21.01
C VAL A 169 14.78 -4.54 -21.49
N ARG A 170 14.46 -3.45 -20.79
CA ARG A 170 14.93 -2.12 -21.14
C ARG A 170 16.46 -1.98 -21.05
N PHE A 171 17.07 -2.50 -19.98
CA PHE A 171 18.53 -2.49 -19.82
C PHE A 171 19.24 -3.39 -20.84
N ALA A 172 18.70 -4.57 -21.12
CA ALA A 172 19.20 -5.46 -22.16
C ALA A 172 19.16 -4.81 -23.55
N ASN A 173 18.07 -4.10 -23.88
CA ASN A 173 17.94 -3.35 -25.15
C ASN A 173 18.97 -2.22 -25.30
N HIS A 174 19.55 -1.73 -24.20
CA HIS A 174 20.63 -0.72 -24.23
C HIS A 174 22.03 -1.34 -24.14
N GLY A 175 22.14 -2.67 -24.30
CA GLY A 175 23.41 -3.39 -24.30
C GLY A 175 24.04 -3.57 -22.91
N HIS A 176 23.29 -3.34 -21.83
CA HIS A 176 23.80 -3.53 -20.47
C HIS A 176 23.70 -5.01 -20.06
N PRO A 177 24.77 -5.61 -19.48
CA PRO A 177 24.69 -6.90 -18.81
C PRO A 177 23.63 -6.83 -17.71
N THR A 178 22.55 -7.60 -17.87
CA THR A 178 21.35 -7.45 -17.05
C THR A 178 21.10 -8.73 -16.27
N MET A 179 21.16 -8.65 -14.94
CA MET A 179 20.71 -9.69 -14.02
C MET A 179 19.45 -9.20 -13.32
N VAL A 180 18.36 -9.94 -13.42
CA VAL A 180 17.09 -9.57 -12.80
C VAL A 180 17.02 -10.21 -11.41
N VAL A 181 17.12 -9.39 -10.38
CA VAL A 181 16.84 -9.80 -9.00
C VAL A 181 15.60 -9.05 -8.56
N SER A 182 14.45 -9.73 -8.57
CA SER A 182 13.17 -9.17 -8.15
C SER A 182 12.89 -9.63 -6.72
N THR A 183 13.08 -8.74 -5.74
CA THR A 183 12.47 -8.89 -4.42
C THR A 183 11.14 -8.15 -4.47
N ASP A 184 10.05 -8.85 -4.75
CA ASP A 184 8.71 -8.27 -4.66
C ASP A 184 8.46 -7.82 -3.20
N PRO A 185 8.41 -6.49 -2.91
CA PRO A 185 8.29 -6.02 -1.54
C PRO A 185 6.92 -6.34 -0.93
N ALA A 186 5.90 -6.60 -1.77
CA ALA A 186 4.52 -6.82 -1.31
C ALA A 186 4.35 -8.07 -0.43
N HIS A 187 5.33 -8.98 -0.42
CA HIS A 187 5.36 -10.17 0.44
C HIS A 187 6.57 -10.24 1.39
N SER A 188 7.50 -9.28 1.32
CA SER A 188 8.86 -9.45 1.86
C SER A 188 9.03 -9.32 3.37
N LEU A 189 8.08 -8.74 4.12
CA LEU A 189 8.20 -8.71 5.60
C LEU A 189 7.65 -9.98 6.25
N ASN A 190 6.48 -10.45 5.82
CA ASN A 190 5.83 -11.63 6.39
C ASN A 190 6.57 -12.93 6.02
N ASP A 191 7.08 -13.01 4.79
CA ASP A 191 7.84 -14.19 4.34
C ASP A 191 9.26 -14.24 4.95
N SER A 192 9.85 -13.08 5.27
CA SER A 192 11.13 -13.01 5.99
C SER A 192 11.01 -13.52 7.44
N PHE A 193 9.87 -13.32 8.10
CA PHE A 193 9.64 -13.88 9.44
C PHE A 193 9.29 -15.38 9.41
N ALA A 194 8.61 -15.85 8.36
CA ALA A 194 8.23 -17.26 8.22
C ALA A 194 9.39 -18.18 7.82
N GLN A 195 10.41 -17.66 7.13
CA GLN A 195 11.52 -18.48 6.60
C GLN A 195 12.75 -18.60 7.52
N ILE A 196 12.85 -17.81 8.60
CA ILE A 196 14.07 -17.79 9.44
C ILE A 196 14.00 -18.79 10.61
N ASN A 197 12.87 -18.94 11.30
CA ASN A 197 12.59 -20.05 12.24
C ASN A 197 11.16 -19.91 12.85
N PRO A 198 10.18 -20.79 12.54
CA PRO A 198 8.81 -20.65 13.04
C PRO A 198 8.66 -20.79 14.56
N ASP A 199 9.50 -21.63 15.18
CA ASP A 199 9.40 -21.93 16.62
C ASP A 199 10.15 -20.92 17.48
N LYS A 200 11.23 -20.33 16.94
CA LYS A 200 12.08 -19.37 17.65
C LYS A 200 11.50 -17.96 17.67
N SER A 201 10.80 -17.55 16.60
CA SER A 201 10.11 -16.26 16.53
C SER A 201 8.97 -16.16 17.54
N MET A 202 8.28 -17.28 17.80
CA MET A 202 7.17 -17.32 18.76
C MET A 202 7.66 -17.28 20.22
N GLU A 203 8.82 -17.88 20.53
CA GLU A 203 9.48 -17.76 21.84
C GLU A 203 10.10 -16.39 22.07
N GLU A 204 10.76 -15.80 21.06
CA GLU A 204 11.34 -14.46 21.16
C GLU A 204 10.25 -13.37 21.24
N PHE A 205 9.13 -13.53 20.53
CA PHE A 205 7.95 -12.66 20.66
C PHE A 205 7.28 -12.81 22.04
N ARG A 206 7.18 -14.02 22.59
CA ARG A 206 6.71 -14.25 23.97
C ARG A 206 7.65 -13.65 25.01
N ALA A 207 8.97 -13.75 24.81
CA ALA A 207 9.98 -13.18 25.71
C ALA A 207 10.06 -11.64 25.63
N ALA A 208 9.83 -11.05 24.45
CA ALA A 208 9.74 -9.60 24.25
C ALA A 208 8.46 -9.02 24.88
N SER A 209 7.33 -9.70 24.73
CA SER A 209 6.06 -9.32 25.38
C SER A 209 6.10 -9.48 26.91
N GLN A 210 6.94 -10.36 27.45
CA GLN A 210 7.17 -10.45 28.90
C GLN A 210 8.14 -9.38 29.44
N LYS A 211 8.94 -8.74 28.59
CA LYS A 211 9.93 -7.70 28.98
C LYS A 211 9.43 -6.27 28.84
N LEU A 212 8.42 -6.02 28.02
CA LEU A 212 7.81 -4.70 27.85
C LEU A 212 6.64 -4.54 28.82
N GLY A 213 6.99 -4.37 30.09
CA GLY A 213 6.09 -3.76 31.06
C GLY A 213 5.77 -2.32 30.64
N ASP A 214 4.49 -1.98 30.75
CA ASP A 214 3.89 -0.65 30.67
C ASP A 214 3.98 0.07 29.31
N GLY A 215 3.04 -0.26 28.42
CA GLY A 215 1.97 0.62 27.87
C GLY A 215 2.22 2.10 27.49
N VAL A 216 3.44 2.61 27.51
CA VAL A 216 3.75 4.06 27.42
C VAL A 216 4.17 4.49 25.99
N GLY A 217 4.61 3.55 25.15
CA GLY A 217 5.25 3.86 23.85
C GLY A 217 4.34 4.48 22.78
N VAL A 218 3.12 3.97 22.60
CA VAL A 218 2.26 4.38 21.47
C VAL A 218 1.63 5.77 21.69
N LYS A 219 1.23 6.09 22.92
CA LYS A 219 0.75 7.44 23.27
C LYS A 219 1.85 8.50 23.13
N SER A 220 3.08 8.17 23.51
CA SER A 220 4.24 9.05 23.35
C SER A 220 4.60 9.28 21.87
N LEU A 221 4.45 8.26 21.03
CA LEU A 221 4.66 8.35 19.58
C LEU A 221 3.65 9.28 18.90
N MET A 222 2.35 9.18 19.22
CA MET A 222 1.32 10.05 18.65
C MET A 222 1.41 11.49 19.16
N GLN A 223 1.81 11.70 20.42
CA GLN A 223 2.00 13.04 20.99
C GLN A 223 3.29 13.73 20.49
N SER A 224 4.38 12.98 20.27
CA SER A 224 5.65 13.53 19.77
C SER A 224 5.63 13.86 18.27
N THR A 225 4.78 13.18 17.49
CA THR A 225 4.68 13.39 16.04
C THR A 225 3.66 14.46 15.61
N ARG A 226 2.91 15.06 16.57
CA ARG A 226 1.83 16.04 16.31
C ARG A 226 0.72 15.54 15.36
N LEU A 227 0.61 14.22 15.17
CA LEU A 227 -0.41 13.56 14.36
C LEU A 227 -1.61 13.25 15.26
N GLU A 228 -2.30 14.28 15.75
CA GLU A 228 -3.58 14.11 16.43
C GLU A 228 -4.67 13.99 15.38
N MET A 229 -5.19 12.78 15.12
CA MET A 229 -6.56 12.62 14.61
C MET A 229 -7.23 11.26 14.95
N ILE A 230 -8.28 11.41 15.78
CA ILE A 230 -9.62 10.80 15.75
C ILE A 230 -9.75 9.28 15.99
N ALA A 231 -10.11 8.97 17.23
CA ALA A 231 -11.18 8.02 17.55
C ALA A 231 -12.05 8.66 18.65
N ASP A 232 -13.12 9.34 18.28
CA ASP A 232 -14.24 9.60 19.17
C ASP A 232 -15.54 9.33 18.40
N GLN A 233 -16.15 8.19 18.72
CA GLN A 233 -17.57 7.94 18.53
C GLN A 233 -18.12 7.35 19.82
N GLY A 234 -18.66 8.25 20.66
CA GLY A 234 -19.95 8.03 21.33
C GLY A 234 -19.98 7.13 22.56
N ASN A 235 -19.54 7.67 23.71
CA ASN A 235 -20.25 7.42 24.97
C ASN A 235 -21.27 8.54 25.16
N ASN A 236 -22.55 8.28 24.88
CA ASN A 236 -23.65 9.04 25.44
C ASN A 236 -24.24 8.21 26.59
N GLU A 237 -23.79 8.48 27.81
CA GLU A 237 -24.59 8.32 29.01
C GLU A 237 -24.92 9.73 29.51
N ASP A 238 -26.14 10.17 29.21
CA ASP A 238 -27.10 10.82 30.12
C ASP A 238 -28.46 10.95 29.40
#